data_AF-A0A2N1VK26-F1
#
_entry.id   AF-A0A2N1VK26-F1
#
_cell.length_a   1.000
_cell.length_b   1.000
_cell.length_c   1.000
_cell.angle_alpha   90.00
_cell.angle_beta   90.00
_cell.angle_gamma   90.00
#
_symmetry.space_group_name_H-M   'P 1'
#
loop_
_entity.id
_entity.type
_entity.pdbx_description
1 polymer ?
#
loop_
_entity_poly.entity_id
_entity_poly.type
_entity_poly.pdbx_seq_one_letter_code
_entity_poly.pdbx_strand_id
1 'polypeptide(L)'
;MNEYIVFDIETSSVNWDELSNSQQEYLIRRADTPDEIEKTKFEMSLSPFTAQVVCIGLIFAQKNELGELEIKAKSSFSASNSFGEDSPLEKTELADGTINLTGSEKVILEKFWKTLEGHPRAILLSFNGRNFDCPFLMLRSALLRVKASRNLMQGTKFNYDKHIDLADQLTFFSGSFYGPTRRYNFDFYSQAFGIVSPKSAGVDGSMVPQLFRDGKTDIIAEYCMRDVVATWELYLILREYLM
;
A
#
# COMPACT_ATOMS: atom_id res chain seq x y z
N MET A 1 -4.61 9.95 23.43
CA MET A 1 -4.40 10.79 22.25
C MET A 1 -4.73 9.95 21.02
N ASN A 2 -5.35 10.52 19.99
CA ASN A 2 -5.64 9.76 18.78
C ASN A 2 -4.33 9.47 18.04
N GLU A 3 -4.11 8.21 17.73
CA GLU A 3 -2.97 7.69 16.97
C GLU A 3 -3.44 7.36 15.56
N TYR A 4 -2.61 7.63 14.56
CA TYR A 4 -2.88 7.36 13.16
C TYR A 4 -1.71 6.61 12.56
N ILE A 5 -2.02 5.58 11.78
CA ILE A 5 -1.04 4.87 10.95
C ILE A 5 -1.51 5.03 9.51
N VAL A 6 -0.78 5.86 8.77
CA VAL A 6 -0.96 6.06 7.33
C VAL A 6 -0.12 5.02 6.61
N PHE A 7 -0.70 4.35 5.62
CA PHE A 7 0.01 3.32 4.89
C PHE A 7 -0.46 3.19 3.45
N ASP A 8 0.44 2.66 2.64
CA ASP A 8 0.27 2.29 1.24
C ASP A 8 1.23 1.12 0.94
N ILE A 9 0.95 0.32 -0.10
CA ILE A 9 1.79 -0.81 -0.51
C ILE A 9 2.15 -0.77 -1.99
N GLU A 10 3.33 -1.31 -2.28
CA GLU A 10 3.73 -1.63 -3.65
C GLU A 10 3.79 -3.14 -3.84
N THR A 11 3.42 -3.58 -5.03
CA THR A 11 3.35 -5.00 -5.38
C THR A 11 4.08 -5.29 -6.69
N SER A 12 4.63 -6.49 -6.80
CA SER A 12 5.23 -6.99 -8.03
C SER A 12 4.68 -8.36 -8.36
N SER A 13 4.35 -8.60 -9.63
CA SER A 13 3.97 -9.92 -10.12
C SER A 13 5.08 -10.93 -9.81
N VAL A 14 4.68 -12.15 -9.47
CA VAL A 14 5.60 -13.29 -9.47
C VAL A 14 6.01 -13.61 -10.90
N ASN A 15 7.10 -14.35 -11.07
CA ASN A 15 7.50 -14.77 -12.40
C ASN A 15 6.44 -15.70 -13.01
N TRP A 16 6.04 -15.41 -14.26
CA TRP A 16 5.07 -16.22 -14.99
C TRP A 16 5.49 -17.69 -15.06
N ASP A 17 6.78 -17.93 -15.30
CA ASP A 17 7.33 -19.27 -15.48
C ASP A 17 7.42 -20.07 -14.17
N GLU A 18 7.24 -19.41 -13.02
CA GLU A 18 7.18 -20.06 -11.71
C GLU A 18 5.75 -20.51 -11.34
N LEU A 19 4.73 -20.04 -12.07
CA LEU A 19 3.36 -20.50 -11.90
C LEU A 19 3.19 -21.91 -12.48
N SER A 20 2.32 -22.71 -11.86
CA SER A 20 1.98 -24.01 -12.42
C SER A 20 1.23 -23.88 -13.74
N ASN A 21 1.31 -24.91 -14.60
CA ASN A 21 0.61 -24.91 -15.89
C ASN A 21 -0.90 -24.64 -15.74
N SER A 22 -1.54 -25.18 -14.70
CA SER A 22 -2.98 -24.96 -14.46
C SER A 22 -3.28 -23.52 -13.99
N GLN A 23 -2.37 -22.87 -13.27
CA GLN A 23 -2.49 -21.46 -12.92
C GLN A 23 -2.33 -20.58 -14.15
N GLN A 24 -1.30 -20.85 -14.97
CA GLN A 24 -1.07 -20.13 -16.22
C GLN A 24 -2.31 -20.22 -17.12
N GLU A 25 -2.79 -21.44 -17.41
CA GLU A 25 -4.00 -21.68 -18.22
C GLU A 25 -5.22 -20.94 -17.65
N TYR A 26 -5.43 -21.00 -16.33
CA TYR A 26 -6.55 -20.33 -15.69
C TYR A 26 -6.51 -18.79 -15.87
N LEU A 27 -5.32 -18.18 -15.76
CA LEU A 27 -5.17 -16.72 -15.87
C LEU A 27 -5.48 -16.23 -17.29
N ILE A 28 -4.99 -16.93 -18.32
CA ILE A 28 -5.16 -16.50 -19.72
C ILE A 28 -6.37 -17.13 -20.41
N ARG A 29 -7.21 -17.93 -19.73
CA ARG A 29 -8.36 -18.64 -20.33
C ARG A 29 -9.39 -17.76 -21.07
N ARG A 30 -9.37 -16.44 -20.83
CA ARG A 30 -10.26 -15.45 -21.45
C ARG A 30 -9.50 -14.45 -22.34
N ALA A 31 -8.21 -14.69 -22.57
CA ALA A 31 -7.36 -13.88 -23.43
C ALA A 31 -7.17 -14.63 -24.75
N ASP A 32 -7.81 -14.14 -25.81
CA ASP A 32 -7.83 -14.76 -27.12
C ASP A 32 -6.72 -14.21 -28.04
N THR A 33 -6.14 -13.07 -27.66
CA THR A 33 -5.10 -12.38 -28.42
C THR A 33 -3.79 -12.23 -27.63
N PRO A 34 -2.63 -12.12 -28.30
CA PRO A 34 -1.36 -11.84 -27.63
C PRO A 34 -1.39 -10.60 -26.73
N ASP A 35 -2.08 -9.54 -27.16
CA ASP A 35 -2.21 -8.29 -26.40
C ASP A 35 -3.03 -8.49 -25.11
N GLU A 36 -4.09 -9.29 -25.16
CA GLU A 36 -4.88 -9.62 -23.96
C GLU A 36 -4.09 -10.49 -22.98
N ILE A 37 -3.23 -11.38 -23.49
CA ILE A 37 -2.33 -12.21 -22.66
C ILE A 37 -1.32 -11.31 -21.95
N GLU A 38 -0.67 -10.40 -22.66
CA GLU A 38 0.30 -9.47 -22.07
C GLU A 38 -0.37 -8.52 -21.07
N LYS A 39 -1.60 -8.04 -21.37
CA LYS A 39 -2.39 -7.29 -20.40
C LYS A 39 -2.68 -8.09 -19.14
N THR A 40 -3.09 -9.35 -19.28
CA THR A 40 -3.34 -10.25 -18.14
C THR A 40 -2.09 -10.40 -17.29
N LYS A 41 -0.92 -10.60 -17.92
CA LYS A 41 0.36 -10.68 -17.22
C LYS A 41 0.71 -9.39 -16.49
N PHE A 42 0.44 -8.24 -17.09
CA PHE A 42 0.65 -6.94 -16.44
C PHE A 42 -0.25 -6.78 -15.19
N GLU A 43 -1.52 -7.18 -15.29
CA GLU A 43 -2.49 -7.13 -14.19
C GLU A 43 -2.22 -8.13 -13.06
N MET A 44 -1.30 -9.09 -13.23
CA MET A 44 -0.90 -10.04 -12.17
C MET A 44 -0.37 -9.33 -10.93
N SER A 45 0.26 -8.15 -11.09
CA SER A 45 0.72 -7.30 -9.99
C SER A 45 -0.41 -6.88 -9.05
N LEU A 46 -1.67 -6.87 -9.53
CA LEU A 46 -2.83 -6.37 -8.81
C LEU A 46 -3.55 -7.45 -7.97
N SER A 47 -3.04 -8.68 -7.93
CA SER A 47 -3.67 -9.79 -7.21
C SER A 47 -2.71 -10.46 -6.22
N PRO A 48 -3.13 -10.69 -4.96
CA PRO A 48 -2.26 -11.31 -3.94
C PRO A 48 -1.90 -12.76 -4.25
N PHE A 49 -2.58 -13.41 -5.20
CA PHE A 49 -2.31 -14.79 -5.59
C PHE A 49 -1.31 -14.90 -6.75
N THR A 50 -1.00 -13.79 -7.40
CA THR A 50 -0.10 -13.72 -8.57
C THR A 50 0.99 -12.67 -8.41
N ALA A 51 1.07 -12.06 -7.23
CA ALA A 51 2.04 -11.05 -6.87
C ALA A 51 2.43 -11.15 -5.40
N GLN A 52 3.46 -10.40 -5.05
CA GLN A 52 3.99 -10.26 -3.70
C GLN A 52 4.04 -8.79 -3.30
N VAL A 53 4.00 -8.53 -2.00
CA VAL A 53 4.28 -7.20 -1.43
C VAL A 53 5.77 -6.93 -1.54
N VAL A 54 6.13 -5.81 -2.17
CA VAL A 54 7.53 -5.40 -2.35
C VAL A 54 7.89 -4.17 -1.54
N CYS A 55 6.91 -3.37 -1.13
CA CYS A 55 7.10 -2.28 -0.18
C CYS A 55 5.84 -2.06 0.65
N ILE A 56 6.03 -1.67 1.91
CA ILE A 56 4.98 -1.12 2.78
C ILE A 56 5.49 0.22 3.31
N GLY A 57 4.88 1.32 2.88
CA GLY A 57 5.17 2.66 3.41
C GLY A 57 4.32 2.95 4.64
N LEU A 58 4.89 3.64 5.63
CA LEU A 58 4.22 3.93 6.90
C LEU A 58 4.57 5.33 7.44
N ILE A 59 3.53 6.04 7.85
CA ILE A 59 3.64 7.21 8.74
C ILE A 59 2.91 6.90 10.03
N PHE A 60 3.59 7.08 11.17
CA PHE A 60 2.96 7.14 12.47
C PHE A 60 2.77 8.60 12.87
N ALA A 61 1.52 9.01 13.11
CA ALA A 61 1.17 10.35 13.54
C ALA A 61 0.30 10.32 14.80
N GLN A 62 0.41 11.35 15.63
CA GLN A 62 -0.30 11.44 16.90
C GLN A 62 -0.65 12.88 17.23
N LYS A 63 -1.77 13.09 17.93
CA LYS A 63 -2.08 14.41 18.52
C LYS A 63 -1.08 14.77 19.62
N ASN A 64 -0.52 15.97 19.57
CA ASN A 64 0.26 16.56 20.66
C ASN A 64 -0.63 17.05 21.81
N GLU A 65 -0.04 17.62 22.86
CA GLU A 65 -0.77 18.14 24.03
C GLU A 65 -1.68 19.33 23.69
N LEU A 66 -1.38 20.06 22.63
CA LEU A 66 -2.17 21.17 22.10
C LEU A 66 -3.31 20.70 21.17
N GLY A 67 -3.39 19.40 20.88
CA GLY A 67 -4.40 18.80 20.02
C GLY A 67 -4.08 18.80 18.52
N GLU A 68 -2.89 19.26 18.13
CA GLU A 68 -2.41 19.30 16.74
C GLU A 68 -1.86 17.93 16.33
N LEU A 69 -2.04 17.54 15.06
CA LEU A 69 -1.52 16.27 14.55
C LEU A 69 -0.06 16.45 14.11
N GLU A 70 0.82 15.60 14.65
CA GLU A 70 2.25 15.59 14.31
C GLU A 70 2.70 14.21 13.82
N ILE A 71 3.51 14.19 12.77
CA ILE A 71 4.23 12.99 12.34
C ILE A 71 5.32 12.70 13.37
N LYS A 72 5.31 11.48 13.91
CA LYS A 72 6.27 11.00 14.92
C LYS A 72 7.32 10.07 14.32
N ALA A 73 6.96 9.33 13.28
CA ALA A 73 7.90 8.47 12.56
C ALA A 73 7.47 8.27 11.11
N LYS A 74 8.47 8.11 10.24
CA LYS A 74 8.34 7.62 8.87
C LYS A 74 9.15 6.34 8.75
N SER A 75 8.58 5.31 8.15
CA SER A 75 9.28 4.06 7.88
C SER A 75 8.76 3.38 6.63
N SER A 76 9.63 2.68 5.92
CA SER A 76 9.25 1.77 4.84
C SER A 76 9.79 0.37 5.14
N PHE A 77 9.06 -0.67 4.73
CA PHE A 77 9.55 -2.05 4.77
C PHE A 77 9.62 -2.61 3.36
N SER A 78 10.82 -2.86 2.84
CA SER A 78 11.06 -3.32 1.47
C SER A 78 11.34 -4.82 1.40
N ALA A 79 10.71 -5.51 0.46
CA ALA A 79 11.07 -6.89 0.18
C ALA A 79 12.29 -6.93 -0.75
N SER A 80 13.07 -8.00 -0.67
CA SER A 80 14.07 -8.36 -1.67
C SER A 80 14.17 -9.88 -1.75
N ASN A 81 14.14 -10.40 -2.98
CA ASN A 81 14.28 -11.83 -3.26
C ASN A 81 15.68 -12.37 -2.91
N SER A 82 16.64 -11.50 -2.58
CA SER A 82 17.98 -11.91 -2.13
C SER A 82 18.03 -12.31 -0.65
N PHE A 83 16.97 -12.03 0.12
CA PHE A 83 16.88 -12.36 1.54
C PHE A 83 16.14 -13.68 1.75
N GLY A 84 16.73 -14.57 2.55
CA GLY A 84 16.03 -15.75 3.06
C GLY A 84 15.03 -15.39 4.16
N GLU A 85 14.13 -16.30 4.48
CA GLU A 85 13.14 -16.10 5.56
C GLU A 85 13.78 -15.88 6.94
N ASP A 86 14.94 -16.48 7.20
CA ASP A 86 15.67 -16.35 8.47
C ASP A 86 16.70 -15.21 8.47
N SER A 87 16.77 -14.43 7.38
CA SER A 87 17.73 -13.32 7.27
C SER A 87 17.31 -12.15 8.15
N PRO A 88 18.24 -11.51 8.89
CA PRO A 88 17.91 -10.31 9.64
C PRO A 88 17.49 -9.18 8.71
N LEU A 89 16.62 -8.29 9.19
CA LEU A 89 16.30 -7.04 8.49
C LEU A 89 17.55 -6.17 8.37
N GLU A 90 17.82 -5.69 7.16
CA GLU A 90 18.80 -4.64 6.92
C GLU A 90 18.13 -3.27 7.14
N LYS A 91 18.79 -2.37 7.85
CA LYS A 91 18.28 -1.02 8.12
C LYS A 91 19.11 0.00 7.34
N THR A 92 18.43 0.79 6.52
CA THR A 92 18.98 1.96 5.83
C THR A 92 18.13 3.21 6.12
N GLU A 93 18.57 4.36 5.63
CA GLU A 93 17.87 5.63 5.74
C GLU A 93 17.75 6.25 4.34
N LEU A 94 16.53 6.60 3.94
CA LEU A 94 16.25 7.27 2.67
C LEU A 94 16.64 8.75 2.75
N ALA A 95 16.69 9.43 1.60
CA ALA A 95 17.11 10.83 1.53
C ALA A 95 16.29 11.81 2.38
N ASP A 96 15.02 11.50 2.67
CA ASP A 96 14.13 12.33 3.50
C ASP A 96 14.17 11.97 5.01
N GLY A 97 15.09 11.10 5.43
CA GLY A 97 15.23 10.62 6.81
C GLY A 97 14.30 9.45 7.16
N THR A 98 13.53 8.91 6.21
CA THR A 98 12.70 7.72 6.42
C THR A 98 13.58 6.50 6.69
N ILE A 99 13.25 5.75 7.73
CA ILE A 99 13.93 4.48 8.03
C ILE A 99 13.38 3.38 7.11
N ASN A 100 14.24 2.82 6.27
CA ASN A 100 13.90 1.67 5.44
C ASN A 100 14.40 0.37 6.09
N LEU A 101 13.54 -0.65 6.19
CA LEU A 101 13.89 -1.99 6.65
C LEU A 101 13.69 -2.99 5.51
N THR A 102 14.78 -3.60 5.05
CA THR A 102 14.76 -4.53 3.92
C THR A 102 14.88 -5.98 4.39
N GLY A 103 14.05 -6.87 3.85
CA GLY A 103 14.07 -8.30 4.16
C GLY A 103 13.29 -9.13 3.14
N SER A 104 12.97 -10.39 3.47
CA SER A 104 12.02 -11.17 2.66
C SER A 104 10.59 -10.64 2.84
N GLU A 105 9.67 -10.95 1.91
CA GLU A 105 8.24 -10.55 2.02
C GLU A 105 7.65 -10.98 3.38
N LYS A 106 7.95 -12.20 3.81
CA LYS A 106 7.47 -12.74 5.09
C LYS A 106 7.92 -11.88 6.27
N VAL A 107 9.20 -11.53 6.32
CA VAL A 107 9.78 -10.76 7.43
C VAL A 107 9.23 -9.32 7.47
N ILE A 108 9.04 -8.67 6.31
CA ILE A 108 8.43 -7.33 6.27
C ILE A 108 6.96 -7.35 6.71
N LEU A 109 6.21 -8.41 6.37
CA LEU A 109 4.83 -8.59 6.83
C LEU A 109 4.79 -8.80 8.35
N GLU A 110 5.66 -9.65 8.90
CA GLU A 110 5.79 -9.82 10.35
C GLU A 110 6.09 -8.50 11.06
N LYS A 111 6.99 -7.69 10.49
CA LYS A 111 7.32 -6.37 11.00
C LYS A 111 6.13 -5.40 10.93
N PHE A 112 5.34 -5.43 9.86
CA PHE A 112 4.11 -4.66 9.72
C PHE A 112 3.08 -5.02 10.79
N TRP A 113 2.78 -6.30 10.97
CA TRP A 113 1.81 -6.74 11.99
C TRP A 113 2.27 -6.44 13.42
N LYS A 114 3.57 -6.59 13.70
CA LYS A 114 4.16 -6.20 14.99
C LYS A 114 4.05 -4.70 15.25
N THR A 115 4.17 -3.89 14.20
CA THR A 115 3.98 -2.42 14.29
C THR A 115 2.53 -2.11 14.65
N LEU A 116 1.56 -2.74 14.00
CA LEU A 116 0.15 -2.56 14.36
C LEU A 116 -0.20 -3.09 15.77
N GLU A 117 0.43 -4.18 16.21
CA GLU A 117 0.25 -4.74 17.55
C GLU A 117 0.71 -3.76 18.65
N GLY A 118 1.79 -3.02 18.41
CA GLY A 118 2.26 -1.97 19.31
C GLY A 118 1.33 -0.75 19.42
N HIS A 119 0.43 -0.57 18.45
CA HIS A 119 -0.49 0.56 18.35
C HIS A 119 -1.95 0.11 18.16
N PRO A 120 -2.52 -0.64 19.12
CA PRO A 120 -3.83 -1.29 18.95
C PRO A 120 -5.01 -0.30 18.82
N ARG A 121 -4.79 0.96 19.22
CA ARG A 121 -5.78 2.06 19.14
C ARG A 121 -5.59 2.95 17.93
N ALA A 122 -4.54 2.76 17.13
CA ALA A 122 -4.32 3.58 15.96
C ALA A 122 -5.46 3.41 14.95
N ILE A 123 -5.92 4.55 14.44
CA ILE A 123 -6.80 4.62 13.28
C ILE A 123 -5.93 4.41 12.05
N LEU A 124 -6.29 3.42 11.24
CA LEU A 124 -5.62 3.20 9.96
C LEU A 124 -6.05 4.27 8.98
N LEU A 125 -5.15 4.75 8.14
CA LEU A 125 -5.43 5.73 7.09
C LEU A 125 -4.79 5.27 5.80
N SER A 126 -5.56 5.23 4.71
CA SER A 126 -5.04 4.90 3.39
C SER A 126 -5.90 5.55 2.30
N PHE A 127 -5.44 5.50 1.05
CA PHE A 127 -6.26 5.81 -0.12
C PHE A 127 -6.58 4.50 -0.85
N ASN A 128 -7.85 4.12 -0.98
CA ASN A 128 -8.28 2.85 -1.59
C ASN A 128 -7.81 1.57 -0.88
N GLY A 129 -7.20 1.65 0.30
CA GLY A 129 -6.65 0.47 0.95
C GLY A 129 -7.68 -0.63 1.25
N ARG A 130 -8.96 -0.30 1.46
CA ARG A 130 -9.98 -1.35 1.68
C ARG A 130 -10.29 -2.17 0.43
N ASN A 131 -10.07 -1.64 -0.77
CA ASN A 131 -10.27 -2.43 -2.01
C ASN A 131 -8.96 -3.03 -2.54
N PHE A 132 -7.79 -2.67 -2.01
CA PHE A 132 -6.50 -3.14 -2.50
C PHE A 132 -5.57 -3.56 -1.35
N ASP A 133 -4.96 -2.62 -0.66
CA ASP A 133 -3.88 -2.84 0.30
C ASP A 133 -4.24 -3.82 1.43
N CYS A 134 -5.39 -3.59 2.08
CA CYS A 134 -5.87 -4.39 3.20
C CYS A 134 -6.11 -5.86 2.82
N PRO A 135 -6.94 -6.19 1.81
CA PRO A 135 -7.11 -7.58 1.42
C PRO A 135 -5.81 -8.20 0.90
N PHE A 136 -4.95 -7.42 0.23
CA PHE A 136 -3.67 -7.91 -0.27
C PHE A 136 -2.74 -8.31 0.89
N LEU A 137 -2.50 -7.42 1.85
CA LEU A 137 -1.70 -7.68 3.05
C LEU A 137 -2.23 -8.88 3.85
N MET A 138 -3.55 -8.96 4.05
CA MET A 138 -4.16 -10.06 4.80
C MET A 138 -3.99 -11.40 4.08
N LEU A 139 -4.21 -11.46 2.76
CA LEU A 139 -4.10 -12.70 1.98
C LEU A 139 -2.65 -13.14 1.80
N ARG A 140 -1.73 -12.22 1.51
CA ARG A 140 -0.29 -12.54 1.43
C ARG A 140 0.25 -13.06 2.75
N SER A 141 -0.18 -12.44 3.87
CA SER A 141 0.18 -12.94 5.21
C SER A 141 -0.34 -14.36 5.43
N ALA A 142 -1.58 -14.66 5.03
CA ALA A 142 -2.13 -16.01 5.15
C ALA A 142 -1.38 -17.03 4.27
N LEU A 143 -1.00 -16.66 3.04
CA LEU A 143 -0.21 -17.50 2.14
C LEU A 143 1.18 -17.83 2.73
N LEU A 144 1.82 -16.84 3.35
CA LEU A 144 3.14 -16.96 3.98
C LEU A 144 3.10 -17.43 5.45
N ARG A 145 1.93 -17.82 5.96
CA ARG A 145 1.72 -18.28 7.34
C ARG A 145 2.11 -17.24 8.41
N VAL A 146 2.03 -15.96 8.07
CA VAL A 146 2.19 -14.84 8.99
C VAL A 146 0.85 -14.50 9.64
N LYS A 147 0.81 -14.50 10.97
CA LYS A 147 -0.43 -14.19 11.72
C LYS A 147 -0.69 -12.69 11.74
N ALA A 148 -1.81 -12.27 11.16
CA ALA A 148 -2.26 -10.88 11.26
C ALA A 148 -2.63 -10.52 12.71
N SER A 149 -2.10 -9.39 13.21
CA SER A 149 -2.40 -8.88 14.56
C SER A 149 -3.77 -8.17 14.63
N ARG A 150 -4.29 -7.73 13.49
CA ARG A 150 -5.57 -7.04 13.36
C ARG A 150 -6.26 -7.42 12.05
N ASN A 151 -7.58 -7.55 12.08
CA ASN A 151 -8.36 -7.65 10.84
C ASN A 151 -8.48 -6.24 10.22
N LEU A 152 -7.72 -5.96 9.16
CA LEU A 152 -7.75 -4.68 8.45
C LEU A 152 -9.10 -4.44 7.74
N MET A 153 -9.82 -5.51 7.43
CA MET A 153 -11.14 -5.47 6.80
C MET A 153 -12.29 -5.42 7.81
N GLN A 154 -12.00 -5.32 9.12
CA GLN A 154 -13.03 -5.19 10.15
C GLN A 154 -14.00 -4.03 9.83
N GLY A 155 -15.29 -4.26 10.12
CA GLY A 155 -16.38 -3.35 9.80
C GLY A 155 -17.12 -3.73 8.51
N THR A 156 -17.99 -2.84 8.06
CA THR A 156 -18.76 -2.92 6.81
C THR A 156 -18.49 -1.69 5.97
N LYS A 157 -18.85 -1.69 4.67
CA LYS A 157 -18.67 -0.51 3.80
C LYS A 157 -19.19 0.81 4.41
N PHE A 158 -20.25 0.76 5.22
CA PHE A 158 -20.86 1.95 5.83
C PHE A 158 -20.42 2.21 7.28
N ASN A 159 -19.62 1.31 7.85
CA ASN A 159 -19.22 1.40 9.25
C ASN A 159 -17.91 0.65 9.48
N TYR A 160 -16.79 1.38 9.42
CA TYR A 160 -15.48 0.94 9.90
C TYR A 160 -14.86 2.07 10.75
N ASP A 161 -15.02 2.00 12.06
CA ASP A 161 -14.57 3.02 13.04
C ASP A 161 -13.04 3.14 13.18
N LYS A 162 -12.35 2.14 12.66
CA LYS A 162 -10.94 1.87 12.90
C LYS A 162 -10.07 2.08 11.67
N HIS A 163 -10.64 2.60 10.59
CA HIS A 163 -9.96 2.89 9.34
C HIS A 163 -10.62 4.13 8.71
N ILE A 164 -9.83 4.99 8.09
CA ILE A 164 -10.29 6.05 7.22
C ILE A 164 -9.73 5.71 5.83
N ASP A 165 -10.58 5.31 4.90
CA ASP A 165 -10.20 5.15 3.49
C ASP A 165 -10.60 6.42 2.75
N LEU A 166 -9.61 7.19 2.30
CA LEU A 166 -9.84 8.50 1.70
C LEU A 166 -10.65 8.43 0.40
N ALA A 167 -10.58 7.32 -0.33
CA ALA A 167 -11.36 7.19 -1.55
C ALA A 167 -12.85 6.98 -1.25
N ASP A 168 -13.18 6.29 -0.16
CA ASP A 168 -14.56 6.19 0.31
C ASP A 168 -15.05 7.54 0.88
N GLN A 169 -14.21 8.26 1.62
CA GLN A 169 -14.53 9.60 2.14
C GLN A 169 -14.85 10.59 1.01
N LEU A 170 -13.98 10.66 0.00
CA LEU A 170 -14.14 11.55 -1.16
C LEU A 170 -15.36 11.23 -2.02
N THR A 171 -15.86 9.99 -1.94
CA THR A 171 -17.05 9.56 -2.67
C THR A 171 -18.29 9.45 -1.79
N PHE A 172 -18.22 9.94 -0.54
CA PHE A 172 -19.30 9.86 0.46
C PHE A 172 -19.86 8.44 0.59
N PHE A 173 -18.97 7.44 0.56
CA PHE A 173 -19.28 6.00 0.60
C PHE A 173 -20.22 5.52 -0.52
N SER A 174 -20.42 6.36 -1.55
CA SER A 174 -21.43 6.24 -2.60
C SER A 174 -20.81 6.46 -3.99
N GLY A 175 -19.62 5.89 -4.19
CA GLY A 175 -18.87 5.95 -5.44
C GLY A 175 -19.70 5.58 -6.67
N SER A 176 -19.62 6.42 -7.70
CA SER A 176 -20.30 6.26 -8.99
C SER A 176 -19.29 6.32 -10.15
N PHE A 177 -19.72 5.90 -11.34
CA PHE A 177 -18.95 6.10 -12.58
C PHE A 177 -19.09 7.51 -13.14
N TYR A 178 -20.13 8.25 -12.71
CA TYR A 178 -20.45 9.59 -13.18
C TYR A 178 -20.98 10.47 -12.04
N GLY A 179 -21.00 11.78 -12.26
CA GLY A 179 -21.53 12.75 -11.30
C GLY A 179 -20.57 13.12 -10.17
N PRO A 180 -21.05 13.84 -9.14
CA PRO A 180 -20.20 14.41 -8.10
C PRO A 180 -19.48 13.39 -7.20
N THR A 181 -20.05 12.21 -7.02
CA THR A 181 -19.42 11.10 -6.27
C THR A 181 -18.58 10.19 -7.17
N ARG A 182 -18.25 10.64 -8.38
CA ARG A 182 -17.36 9.89 -9.27
C ARG A 182 -16.02 9.68 -8.59
N ARG A 183 -15.56 8.44 -8.63
CA ARG A 183 -14.24 8.07 -8.13
C ARG A 183 -13.16 8.43 -9.15
N TYR A 184 -12.13 9.14 -8.70
CA TYR A 184 -10.91 9.40 -9.46
C TYR A 184 -9.73 8.60 -8.88
N ASN A 185 -8.63 8.52 -9.63
CA ASN A 185 -7.40 7.94 -9.12
C ASN A 185 -6.70 8.91 -8.14
N PHE A 186 -5.71 8.40 -7.42
CA PHE A 186 -5.04 9.18 -6.38
C PHE A 186 -4.37 10.45 -6.93
N ASP A 187 -3.61 10.32 -8.03
CA ASP A 187 -2.94 11.43 -8.72
C ASP A 187 -3.90 12.59 -9.06
N PHE A 188 -5.09 12.28 -9.57
CA PHE A 188 -6.10 13.28 -9.89
C PHE A 188 -6.56 14.04 -8.65
N TYR A 189 -6.82 13.33 -7.54
CA TYR A 189 -7.19 13.99 -6.29
C TYR A 189 -6.05 14.84 -5.73
N SER A 190 -4.82 14.32 -5.70
CA SER A 190 -3.65 15.06 -5.23
C SER A 190 -3.50 16.38 -5.99
N GLN A 191 -3.55 16.34 -7.33
CA GLN A 191 -3.48 17.56 -8.15
C GLN A 191 -4.65 18.52 -7.90
N ALA A 192 -5.87 18.00 -7.78
CA ALA A 192 -7.07 18.83 -7.55
C ALA A 192 -7.04 19.57 -6.20
N PHE A 193 -6.40 18.99 -5.18
CA PHE A 193 -6.21 19.61 -3.86
C PHE A 193 -4.89 20.38 -3.73
N GLY A 194 -4.11 20.53 -4.81
CA GLY A 194 -2.84 21.26 -4.80
C GLY A 194 -1.70 20.54 -4.09
N ILE A 195 -1.82 19.24 -3.87
CA ILE A 195 -0.78 18.37 -3.30
C ILE A 195 0.19 17.97 -4.42
N VAL A 196 1.48 17.99 -4.12
CA VAL A 196 2.51 17.58 -5.08
C VAL A 196 2.27 16.12 -5.48
N SER A 197 2.09 15.87 -6.78
CA SER A 197 1.85 14.52 -7.27
C SER A 197 3.05 13.61 -6.98
N PRO A 198 2.83 12.42 -6.40
CA PRO A 198 3.88 11.41 -6.18
C PRO A 198 4.59 10.96 -7.46
N LYS A 199 3.91 11.10 -8.63
CA LYS A 199 4.45 10.78 -9.97
C LYS A 199 5.38 11.84 -10.53
N SER A 200 5.42 13.04 -9.94
CA SER A 200 6.26 14.15 -10.44
C SER A 200 7.77 13.83 -10.43
N ALA A 201 8.19 12.85 -9.63
CA ALA A 201 9.57 12.37 -9.57
C ALA A 201 9.94 11.31 -10.63
N GLY A 202 9.06 11.03 -11.59
CA GLY A 202 9.35 10.17 -12.75
C GLY A 202 9.30 8.66 -12.51
N VAL A 203 8.82 8.23 -11.34
CA VAL A 203 8.52 6.82 -11.04
C VAL A 203 7.00 6.68 -10.88
N ASP A 204 6.42 5.68 -11.52
CA ASP A 204 5.03 5.28 -11.32
C ASP A 204 4.90 3.75 -11.08
N GLY A 205 3.73 3.32 -10.60
CA GLY A 205 3.45 1.92 -10.25
C GLY A 205 3.69 0.90 -11.39
N SER A 206 3.67 1.31 -12.66
CA SER A 206 3.98 0.39 -13.78
C SER A 206 5.47 0.00 -13.83
N MET A 207 6.34 0.79 -13.21
CA MET A 207 7.79 0.56 -13.17
C MET A 207 8.21 -0.36 -12.03
N VAL A 208 7.36 -0.52 -11.00
CA VAL A 208 7.67 -1.28 -9.78
C VAL A 208 8.15 -2.72 -10.07
N PRO A 209 7.52 -3.50 -10.97
CA PRO A 209 7.99 -4.87 -11.24
C PRO A 209 9.39 -4.93 -11.86
N GLN A 210 9.78 -3.94 -12.66
CA GLN A 210 11.12 -3.86 -13.24
C GLN A 210 12.13 -3.41 -12.17
N LEU A 211 11.82 -2.34 -11.43
CA LEU A 211 12.67 -1.84 -10.34
C LEU A 211 12.94 -2.92 -9.29
N PHE A 212 11.93 -3.73 -8.96
CA PHE A 212 12.06 -4.81 -8.00
C PHE A 212 12.98 -5.92 -8.50
N ARG A 213 12.85 -6.32 -9.78
CA ARG A 213 13.77 -7.28 -10.43
C ARG A 213 15.21 -6.76 -10.47
N ASP A 214 15.39 -5.47 -10.63
CA ASP A 214 16.70 -4.81 -10.65
C ASP A 214 17.27 -4.52 -9.25
N GLY A 215 16.58 -4.96 -8.18
CA GLY A 215 17.00 -4.76 -6.79
C GLY A 215 16.96 -3.30 -6.33
N LYS A 216 16.20 -2.43 -7.00
CA LYS A 216 16.09 -0.99 -6.71
C LYS A 216 15.07 -0.71 -5.61
N THR A 217 15.21 -1.38 -4.46
CA THR A 217 14.26 -1.29 -3.33
C THR A 217 14.12 0.12 -2.78
N ASP A 218 15.22 0.89 -2.71
CA ASP A 218 15.18 2.26 -2.19
C ASP A 218 14.33 3.19 -3.07
N ILE A 219 14.38 3.03 -4.40
CA ILE A 219 13.56 3.82 -5.34
C ILE A 219 12.07 3.50 -5.15
N ILE A 220 11.74 2.23 -4.95
CA ILE A 220 10.36 1.79 -4.67
C ILE A 220 9.91 2.36 -3.32
N ALA A 221 10.76 2.31 -2.30
CA ALA A 221 10.46 2.84 -0.98
C ALA A 221 10.23 4.36 -1.00
N GLU A 222 11.06 5.11 -1.71
CA GLU A 222 10.87 6.55 -1.92
C GLU A 222 9.56 6.86 -2.63
N TYR A 223 9.19 6.08 -3.65
CA TYR A 223 7.92 6.23 -4.36
C TYR A 223 6.72 5.97 -3.43
N CYS A 224 6.70 4.82 -2.75
CA CYS A 224 5.65 4.45 -1.81
C CYS A 224 5.52 5.50 -0.69
N MET A 225 6.64 6.00 -0.14
CA MET A 225 6.60 7.03 0.89
C MET A 225 6.06 8.38 0.39
N ARG A 226 6.26 8.74 -0.88
CA ARG A 226 5.59 9.91 -1.48
C ARG A 226 4.07 9.73 -1.49
N ASP A 227 3.59 8.53 -1.85
CA ASP A 227 2.15 8.22 -1.82
C ASP A 227 1.57 8.29 -0.40
N VAL A 228 2.29 7.77 0.60
CA VAL A 228 1.89 7.85 2.03
C VAL A 228 1.89 9.29 2.54
N VAL A 229 2.89 10.11 2.18
CA VAL A 229 2.93 11.54 2.55
C VAL A 229 1.77 12.30 1.91
N ALA A 230 1.53 12.11 0.61
CA ALA A 230 0.41 12.75 -0.08
C ALA A 230 -0.95 12.30 0.51
N THR A 231 -1.06 11.03 0.93
CA THR A 231 -2.27 10.51 1.60
C THR A 231 -2.50 11.22 2.92
N TRP A 232 -1.44 11.44 3.70
CA TRP A 232 -1.51 12.20 4.94
C TRP A 232 -1.91 13.67 4.72
N GLU A 233 -1.31 14.34 3.74
CA GLU A 233 -1.65 15.73 3.39
C GLU A 233 -3.11 15.87 2.96
N LEU A 234 -3.59 14.96 2.10
CA LEU A 234 -4.98 14.91 1.68
C LEU A 234 -5.92 14.71 2.87
N TYR A 235 -5.57 13.81 3.79
CA TYR A 235 -6.35 13.61 5.01
C TYR A 235 -6.43 14.89 5.86
N LEU A 236 -5.33 15.63 6.03
CA LEU A 236 -5.35 16.87 6.81
C LEU A 236 -6.30 17.91 6.20
N ILE A 237 -6.33 18.03 4.87
CA ILE A 237 -7.27 18.91 4.17
C ILE A 237 -8.72 18.45 4.42
N LEU A 238 -9.03 17.17 4.14
CA LEU A 238 -10.40 16.68 4.33
C LEU A 238 -10.85 16.75 5.78
N ARG A 239 -9.92 16.53 6.73
CA ARG A 239 -10.19 16.66 8.16
C ARG A 239 -10.58 18.09 8.52
N GLU A 240 -9.86 19.09 8.03
CA GLU A 240 -10.13 20.50 8.36
C GLU A 240 -11.47 20.97 7.80
N TYR A 241 -11.78 20.57 6.56
CA TYR A 241 -12.91 21.14 5.83
C TYR A 241 -14.17 20.26 5.83
N LEU A 242 -14.07 18.96 6.15
CA LEU A 242 -15.17 18.00 6.00
C LEU A 242 -15.39 17.03 7.18
N MET A 243 -14.52 16.98 8.20
CA MET A 243 -14.61 15.99 9.30
C MET A 243 -14.59 16.57 10.72
#